data_AF-M2B8A7-F1
#
_entry.id   AF-M2B8A7-F1
#
_cell.length_a   1.000
_cell.length_b   1.000
_cell.length_c   1.000
_cell.angle_alpha   90.00
_cell.angle_beta   90.00
_cell.angle_gamma   90.00
#
_symmetry.space_group_name_H-M   'P 1'
#
loop_
_entity.id
_entity.type
_entity.pdbx_description
1 polymer ?
#
loop_
_entity_poly.entity_id
_entity_poly.type
_entity_poly.pdbx_seq_one_letter_code
_entity_poly.pdbx_strand_id
1 'polypeptide(L)' 'MNGQWTADLSPVGGPVLGPFALRSEAIEAEIEWLHCHWLLTGSDSLS' A
#
# COMPACT_ATOMS: atom_id res chain seq x y z
N MET A 1 -19.25 7.22 13.95
CA MET A 1 -17.90 7.56 13.49
C MET A 1 -17.17 6.25 13.29
N ASN A 2 -17.21 5.72 12.09
CA ASN A 2 -16.84 4.33 11.83
C ASN A 2 -15.34 4.35 11.54
N GLY A 3 -14.51 4.23 12.58
CA GLY A 3 -13.05 4.31 12.53
C GLY A 3 -12.44 3.29 11.56
N GLN A 4 -12.54 3.63 10.28
CA GLN A 4 -12.12 2.83 9.15
C GLN A 4 -10.65 3.10 8.88
N TRP A 5 -9.94 2.04 8.52
CA TRP A 5 -8.51 2.10 8.22
C TRP A 5 -8.30 2.34 6.74
N THR A 6 -7.22 3.04 6.42
CA THR A 6 -6.77 3.27 5.04
C THR A 6 -5.28 2.96 4.97
N ALA A 7 -4.82 2.49 3.82
CA ALA A 7 -3.39 2.41 3.51
C ALA A 7 -3.03 3.56 2.59
N ASP A 8 -2.11 4.43 3.01
CA ASP A 8 -1.66 5.58 2.23
C ASP A 8 -0.34 5.25 1.52
N LEU A 9 -0.42 4.97 0.23
CA LEU A 9 0.74 4.66 -0.60
C LEU A 9 1.33 5.91 -1.28
N SER A 10 0.90 7.12 -0.93
CA SER A 10 1.43 8.37 -1.52
C SER A 10 2.96 8.55 -1.38
N PRO A 11 3.66 8.05 -0.34
CA PRO A 11 5.12 8.15 -0.28
C PRO A 11 5.86 7.40 -1.39
N VAL A 12 5.22 6.39 -2.00
CA VAL A 12 5.73 5.63 -3.14
C VAL A 12 5.00 5.97 -4.45
N GLY A 13 4.26 7.09 -4.47
CA GLY A 13 3.47 7.53 -5.64
C GLY A 13 2.21 6.69 -5.90
N GLY A 14 1.78 5.89 -4.94
CA GLY A 14 0.59 5.04 -5.03
C GLY A 14 -0.70 5.73 -4.54
N PRO A 15 -1.85 5.06 -4.70
CA PRO A 15 -3.16 5.55 -4.26
C PRO A 15 -3.38 5.37 -2.76
N VAL A 16 -4.40 6.03 -2.21
CA VAL A 16 -4.93 5.70 -0.88
C VAL A 16 -5.94 4.56 -1.02
N LEU A 17 -5.71 3.42 -0.37
CA LEU A 17 -6.60 2.27 -0.37
C LEU A 17 -7.54 2.29 0.84
N GLY A 18 -8.80 1.94 0.62
CA GLY A 18 -9.83 1.85 1.65
C GLY A 18 -11.13 2.58 1.28
N PRO A 19 -12.06 2.74 2.24
CA PRO A 19 -11.93 2.41 3.65
C PRO A 19 -12.01 0.90 3.95
N PHE A 20 -11.26 0.45 4.96
CA PHE A 20 -11.26 -0.92 5.49
C PHE A 20 -11.86 -0.98 6.89
N ALA A 21 -12.47 -2.11 7.25
CA ALA A 21 -13.07 -2.29 8.57
C ALA A 21 -12.01 -2.59 9.63
N LEU A 22 -10.95 -3.32 9.24
CA LEU A 22 -9.86 -3.72 10.12
C LEU A 22 -8.53 -3.12 9.67
N ARG A 23 -7.64 -2.92 10.64
CA ARG A 23 -6.26 -2.52 10.38
C ARG A 23 -5.51 -3.57 9.55
N SER A 24 -5.78 -4.85 9.80
CA SER A 24 -5.15 -5.96 9.07
C SER A 24 -5.48 -5.93 7.59
N GLU A 25 -6.73 -5.62 7.23
CA GLU A 25 -7.15 -5.49 5.82
C GLU A 25 -6.41 -4.36 5.10
N ALA A 26 -6.24 -3.21 5.76
CA ALA A 26 -5.46 -2.11 5.19
C ALA A 26 -3.99 -2.48 4.97
N ILE A 27 -3.37 -3.20 5.91
CA ILE A 27 -1.98 -3.67 5.80
C ILE A 27 -1.85 -4.72 4.69
N GLU A 28 -2.77 -5.67 4.59
CA GLU A 28 -2.76 -6.68 3.52
C GLU A 28 -2.87 -6.03 2.13
N ALA A 29 -3.76 -5.05 1.98
CA ALA A 29 -3.92 -4.29 0.74
C ALA A 29 -2.66 -3.46 0.40
N GLU A 30 -1.99 -2.87 1.40
CA GLU A 30 -0.71 -2.18 1.23
C GLU A 30 0.37 -3.12 0.68
N ILE A 31 0.52 -4.29 1.31
CA ILE A 31 1.51 -5.31 0.91
C ILE A 31 1.23 -5.81 -0.50
N GLU A 32 -0.02 -6.14 -0.81
CA GLU A 32 -0.43 -6.60 -2.14
C GLU A 32 -0.11 -5.56 -3.21
N TRP A 33 -0.43 -4.30 -2.96
CA TRP A 33 -0.14 -3.23 -3.92
C TRP A 33 1.37 -3.06 -4.13
N LEU A 34 2.15 -3.04 -3.05
CA LEU A 34 3.62 -2.92 -3.14
C LEU A 34 4.24 -4.11 -3.89
N HIS A 35 3.73 -5.32 -3.69
CA HIS A 35 4.17 -6.51 -4.44
C HIS A 35 3.89 -6.38 -5.94
N CYS A 36 2.72 -5.84 -6.32
CA CYS A 36 2.36 -5.69 -7.73
C CYS A 36 3.04 -4.50 -8.42
N HIS A 37 3.30 -3.40 -7.72
CA HIS A 37 3.67 -2.12 -8.34
C HIS A 37 5.06 -1.61 -7.99
N TRP A 38 5.63 -2.00 -6.84
CA TRP A 38 6.88 -1.43 -6.33
C TRP A 38 8.04 -2.44 -6.26
N LEU A 39 7.77 -3.70 -5.95
CA LEU A 39 8.83 -4.72 -5.89
C LEU A 39 9.47 -5.02 -7.26
N LEU A 40 8.84 -4.64 -8.37
CA LEU A 40 9.43 -4.73 -9.71
C LEU A 40 10.26 -3.50 -10.09
N THR A 41 10.10 -2.37 -9.40
CA THR A 41 10.80 -1.12 -9.71
C THR A 41 12.07 -0.93 -8.88
N GLY A 42 12.25 -1.73 -7.82
CA GLY A 42 13.42 -1.70 -6.93
C GLY A 42 14.64 -2.52 -7.39
N SER A 43 14.70 -2.96 -8.64
CA SER A 43 15.91 -3.59 -9.22
C SER A 43 16.82 -2.62 -9.97
N ASP A 44 16.64 -1.31 -9.74
CA ASP A 44 17.53 -0.28 -10.28
C ASP A 44 18.08 0.61 -9.16
N SER A 45 19.04 0.06 -8.45
CA SER A 45 20.22 0.82 -8.07
C SER A 45 21.41 0.02 -8.59
N LEU A 46 21.65 0.15 -9.89
CA LEU A 46 22.84 -0.33 -10.56
C LEU A 46 24.12 0.25 -9.92
N SER A 47 25.16 -0.58 -9.91
CA SER A 47 26.59 -0.23 -10.05
C SER A 47 27.34 0.37 -8.85
#